data_AF-A0A284RP20-F1
#
_entry.id   AF-A0A284RP20-F1
#
_cell.length_a   1.000
_cell.length_b   1.000
_cell.length_c   1.000
_cell.angle_alpha   90.00
_cell.angle_beta   90.00
_cell.angle_gamma   90.00
#
_symmetry.space_group_name_H-M   'P 1'
#
loop_
_entity.id
_entity.type
_entity.pdbx_description
1 polymer ?
#
loop_
_entity_poly.entity_id
_entity_poly.type
_entity_poly.pdbx_seq_one_letter_code
_entity_poly.pdbx_strand_id
1 'polypeptide(L)'
;MARRRRPLFTHRKSTRAVQRQVGGDPDAPSQAQFMSWNKFARFVMPDVGDVEHQIRMNDDVLVWPHGRTVDETLKMDEYWLAKVRDIRSSAENPSDVWVWAQWYYSPRDVADVIKSFDPEACGRHERIFSDHYDLIHSTTIDGIATIKRYSDEDVEQGVIGKDTYWCRYNFEREARTLDPKPSETCFCQHPYDPDDDTVAMHFCPRLSCRKAYHQSCLVKEKFKEQVTPDRPLRLLLSPPDSDEPFVLPVRRSSRSKKAHPERTIEELLEGFPDELVRVAKQPMVKGAKYQQGGIVGNITWVSRARQLVYDALCGLGIPDDWKDSIDCSKAIVKFKDRNVIPALICPQCRGPI
;
A
#
# COMPACT_ATOMS: atom_id res chain seq x y z
N MET A 1 15.78 63.33 -28.36
CA MET A 1 15.17 62.54 -29.45
C MET A 1 15.78 61.15 -29.45
N ALA A 2 15.05 60.15 -28.96
CA ALA A 2 15.54 58.78 -28.77
C ALA A 2 15.49 57.97 -30.08
N ARG A 3 16.65 57.55 -30.60
CA ARG A 3 16.74 56.59 -31.72
C ARG A 3 16.50 55.17 -31.20
N ARG A 4 15.31 54.61 -31.46
CA ARG A 4 15.04 53.17 -31.24
C ARG A 4 15.88 52.34 -32.22
N ARG A 5 16.78 51.48 -31.71
CA ARG A 5 17.45 50.46 -32.53
C ARG A 5 16.48 49.31 -32.80
N ARG A 6 16.35 48.90 -34.07
CA ARG A 6 15.58 47.71 -34.47
C ARG A 6 16.27 46.43 -33.94
N PRO A 7 15.52 45.41 -33.50
CA PRO A 7 16.13 44.13 -33.13
C PRO A 7 16.62 43.41 -34.39
N LEU A 8 17.88 42.97 -34.39
CA LEU A 8 18.43 42.07 -35.38
C LEU A 8 18.04 40.64 -34.97
N PHE A 9 17.14 40.01 -35.73
CA PHE A 9 16.89 38.58 -35.62
C PHE A 9 18.14 37.82 -36.04
N THR A 10 18.79 37.17 -35.09
CA THR A 10 19.84 36.19 -35.38
C THR A 10 19.17 34.83 -35.53
N HIS A 11 19.11 34.31 -36.76
CA HIS A 11 18.79 32.91 -36.98
C HIS A 11 19.93 32.07 -36.37
N ARG A 12 19.74 31.56 -35.15
CA ARG A 12 20.50 30.40 -34.69
C ARG A 12 20.14 29.25 -35.63
N LYS A 13 21.13 28.73 -36.37
CA LYS A 13 20.99 27.48 -37.10
C LYS A 13 20.48 26.44 -36.10
N SER A 14 19.28 25.92 -36.37
CA SER A 14 18.71 24.79 -35.64
C SER A 14 19.69 23.63 -35.80
N THR A 15 20.45 23.34 -34.75
CA THR A 15 21.11 22.05 -34.60
C THR A 15 19.98 21.04 -34.55
N ARG A 16 19.88 20.21 -35.61
CA ARG A 16 18.93 19.11 -35.74
C ARG A 16 18.91 18.37 -34.41
N ALA A 17 17.82 18.51 -33.65
CA ALA A 17 17.66 17.77 -32.42
C ALA A 17 17.74 16.29 -32.81
N VAL A 18 18.78 15.59 -32.33
CA VAL A 18 18.79 14.14 -32.38
C VAL A 18 17.55 13.73 -31.61
N GLN A 19 16.54 13.21 -32.32
CA GLN A 19 15.40 12.57 -31.69
C GLN A 19 15.99 11.45 -30.85
N ARG A 20 16.10 11.68 -29.53
CA ARG A 20 16.40 10.60 -28.60
C ARG A 20 15.33 9.55 -28.83
N GLN A 21 15.74 8.35 -29.22
CA GLN A 21 14.87 7.19 -29.18
C GLN A 21 14.25 7.16 -27.79
N VAL A 22 12.92 7.14 -27.76
CA VAL A 22 12.18 6.95 -26.52
C VAL A 22 12.23 5.44 -26.28
N GLY A 23 13.29 5.00 -25.59
CA GLY A 23 13.33 3.65 -25.08
C GLY A 23 14.62 2.88 -25.11
N GLY A 24 14.58 1.73 -24.44
CA GLY A 24 15.67 0.75 -24.42
C GLY A 24 15.68 -0.20 -25.63
N ASP A 25 14.59 -0.30 -26.37
CA ASP A 25 14.48 -1.18 -27.54
C ASP A 25 14.94 -0.43 -28.83
N PRO A 26 16.02 -0.90 -29.50
CA PRO A 26 16.53 -0.25 -30.70
C PRO A 26 15.56 -0.33 -31.89
N ASP A 27 14.64 -1.30 -31.90
CA ASP A 27 13.65 -1.50 -32.96
C ASP A 27 12.33 -0.78 -32.65
N ALA A 28 12.25 -0.04 -31.53
CA ALA A 28 11.06 0.72 -31.17
C ALA A 28 10.70 1.78 -32.21
N PRO A 29 9.40 1.91 -32.56
CA PRO A 29 8.93 2.98 -33.42
C PRO A 29 9.15 4.33 -32.73
N SER A 30 9.31 5.39 -33.52
CA SER A 30 9.29 6.74 -32.94
C SER A 30 7.92 7.01 -32.32
N GLN A 31 7.89 7.85 -31.27
CA GLN A 31 6.63 8.23 -30.62
C GLN A 31 5.59 8.79 -31.61
N ALA A 32 6.03 9.54 -32.64
CA ALA A 32 5.13 10.06 -33.67
C ALA A 32 4.51 8.95 -34.54
N GLN A 33 5.30 7.94 -34.93
CA GLN A 33 4.82 6.76 -35.66
C GLN A 33 3.84 5.96 -34.80
N PHE A 34 4.20 5.67 -33.56
CA PHE A 34 3.33 4.97 -32.62
C PHE A 34 1.98 5.69 -32.46
N MET A 35 1.98 7.01 -32.29
CA MET A 35 0.74 7.78 -32.15
C MET A 35 -0.14 7.78 -33.39
N SER A 36 0.43 7.56 -34.58
CA SER A 36 -0.32 7.44 -35.84
C SER A 36 -0.97 6.06 -36.04
N TRP A 37 -0.55 5.05 -35.27
CA TRP A 37 -1.04 3.69 -35.39
C TRP A 37 -2.43 3.50 -34.76
N ASN A 38 -3.07 2.40 -35.16
CA ASN A 38 -4.38 2.02 -34.65
C ASN A 38 -4.27 1.69 -33.17
N LYS A 39 -5.21 2.22 -32.39
CA LYS A 39 -5.29 2.00 -30.95
C LYS A 39 -6.20 0.81 -30.63
N PHE A 40 -5.76 -0.03 -29.71
CA PHE A 40 -6.49 -1.19 -29.24
C PHE A 40 -6.75 -1.08 -27.74
N ALA A 41 -7.87 -1.65 -27.29
CA ALA A 41 -8.19 -1.72 -25.87
C ALA A 41 -7.49 -2.89 -25.16
N ARG A 42 -7.12 -3.92 -25.93
CA ARG A 42 -6.51 -5.16 -25.45
C ARG A 42 -5.76 -5.89 -26.55
N PHE A 43 -4.85 -6.78 -26.17
CA PHE A 43 -4.29 -7.82 -27.03
C PHE A 43 -4.28 -9.16 -26.30
N VAL A 44 -4.14 -10.25 -27.05
CA VAL A 44 -4.10 -11.61 -26.51
C VAL A 44 -2.67 -12.11 -26.63
N MET A 45 -2.12 -12.65 -25.55
CA MET A 45 -0.84 -13.34 -25.61
C MET A 45 -1.08 -14.80 -26.00
N PRO A 46 -0.41 -15.31 -27.04
CA PRO A 46 -0.44 -16.73 -27.36
C PRO A 46 0.41 -17.47 -26.31
N ASP A 47 -0.24 -18.09 -25.34
CA ASP A 47 0.46 -18.78 -24.25
C ASP A 47 0.73 -20.26 -24.56
N VAL A 48 1.75 -20.80 -23.90
CA VAL A 48 2.12 -22.23 -23.92
C VAL A 48 1.25 -22.97 -22.89
N GLY A 49 -0.02 -23.22 -23.24
CA GLY A 49 -0.92 -24.08 -22.47
C GLY A 49 -2.31 -23.50 -22.25
N ASP A 50 -3.21 -23.69 -23.22
CA ASP A 50 -4.69 -23.61 -23.19
C ASP A 50 -5.43 -22.46 -22.44
N VAL A 51 -4.74 -21.49 -21.85
CA VAL A 51 -5.34 -20.32 -21.19
C VAL A 51 -4.89 -19.05 -21.91
N GLU A 52 -5.79 -18.44 -22.67
CA GLU A 52 -5.52 -17.14 -23.32
C GLU A 52 -5.49 -16.02 -22.27
N HIS A 53 -4.33 -15.41 -22.06
CA HIS A 53 -4.19 -14.21 -21.24
C HIS A 53 -4.48 -12.96 -22.07
N GLN A 54 -5.49 -12.18 -21.67
CA GLN A 54 -5.86 -10.92 -22.31
C GLN A 54 -5.32 -9.73 -21.54
N ILE A 55 -4.38 -8.99 -22.13
CA ILE A 55 -3.80 -7.78 -21.53
C ILE A 55 -4.58 -6.55 -22.00
N ARG A 56 -4.93 -5.68 -21.08
CA ARG A 56 -5.74 -4.47 -21.29
C ARG A 56 -4.98 -3.22 -20.87
N MET A 57 -5.52 -2.08 -21.28
CA MET A 57 -5.06 -0.79 -20.75
C MET A 57 -5.21 -0.72 -19.23
N ASN A 58 -4.19 -0.16 -18.57
CA ASN A 58 -4.02 -0.04 -17.12
C ASN A 58 -3.73 -1.33 -16.35
N ASP A 59 -3.60 -2.48 -17.03
CA ASP A 59 -3.07 -3.68 -16.38
C ASP A 59 -1.60 -3.45 -16.00
N ASP A 60 -1.21 -3.99 -14.85
CA ASP A 60 0.19 -4.14 -14.50
C ASP A 60 0.71 -5.45 -15.11
N VAL A 61 1.92 -5.45 -15.67
CA VAL A 61 2.48 -6.57 -16.42
C VAL A 61 3.91 -6.88 -15.99
N LEU A 62 4.26 -8.17 -16.08
CA LEU A 62 5.61 -8.70 -15.96
C LEU A 62 6.33 -8.55 -17.31
N VAL A 63 7.53 -7.99 -17.29
CA VAL A 63 8.33 -7.78 -18.50
C VAL A 63 9.69 -8.45 -18.34
N TRP A 64 10.08 -9.21 -19.36
CA TRP A 64 11.36 -9.91 -19.42
C TRP A 64 12.53 -8.92 -19.39
N PRO A 65 13.56 -9.14 -18.56
CA PRO A 65 14.78 -8.36 -18.61
C PRO A 65 15.52 -8.54 -19.92
N HIS A 66 16.18 -7.47 -20.37
CA HIS A 66 16.98 -7.49 -21.59
C HIS A 66 18.09 -8.56 -21.51
N GLY A 67 18.27 -9.32 -22.59
CA GLY A 67 19.33 -10.32 -22.72
C GLY A 67 19.07 -11.65 -21.99
N ARG A 68 17.89 -11.85 -21.39
CA ARG A 68 17.45 -13.14 -20.85
C ARG A 68 16.66 -13.92 -21.89
N THR A 69 16.69 -15.25 -21.79
CA THR A 69 15.90 -16.14 -22.66
C THR A 69 14.65 -16.62 -21.95
N VAL A 70 13.57 -16.86 -22.70
CA VAL A 70 12.24 -17.26 -22.19
C VAL A 70 12.26 -18.65 -21.53
N ASP A 71 13.27 -19.46 -21.82
CA ASP A 71 13.44 -20.81 -21.24
C ASP A 71 13.99 -20.79 -19.79
N GLU A 72 14.38 -19.63 -19.27
CA GLU A 72 14.87 -19.47 -17.89
C GLU A 72 13.71 -19.24 -16.91
N THR A 73 13.66 -20.00 -15.81
CA THR A 73 12.71 -19.70 -14.72
C THR A 73 13.20 -18.49 -13.92
N LEU A 74 12.56 -17.33 -14.11
CA LEU A 74 12.85 -16.13 -13.34
C LEU A 74 12.14 -16.13 -11.98
N LYS A 75 12.81 -15.55 -10.98
CA LYS A 75 12.19 -15.20 -9.70
C LYS A 75 11.43 -13.89 -9.83
N MET A 76 10.45 -13.68 -8.95
CA MET A 76 9.62 -12.48 -8.95
C MET A 76 10.43 -11.17 -8.92
N ASP A 77 11.52 -11.12 -8.16
CA ASP A 77 12.34 -9.93 -8.03
C ASP A 77 13.17 -9.62 -9.28
N GLU A 78 13.32 -10.56 -10.22
CA GLU A 78 14.09 -10.41 -11.45
C GLU A 78 13.28 -9.80 -12.60
N TYR A 79 11.95 -9.89 -12.57
CA TYR A 79 11.09 -9.26 -13.57
C TYR A 79 11.08 -7.73 -13.46
N TRP A 80 11.09 -7.09 -14.62
CA TRP A 80 10.63 -5.70 -14.74
C TRP A 80 9.11 -5.66 -14.63
N LEU A 81 8.59 -4.54 -14.13
CA LEU A 81 7.16 -4.32 -13.97
C LEU A 81 6.77 -3.02 -14.65
N ALA A 82 5.69 -3.07 -15.40
CA ALA A 82 5.16 -1.90 -16.07
C ALA A 82 3.64 -1.83 -15.93
N LYS A 83 3.10 -0.61 -15.98
CA LYS A 83 1.67 -0.39 -16.21
C LYS A 83 1.44 -0.09 -17.69
N VAL A 84 0.49 -0.79 -18.30
CA VAL A 84 0.10 -0.60 -19.69
C VAL A 84 -0.68 0.70 -19.83
N ARG A 85 -0.23 1.62 -20.69
CA ARG A 85 -0.87 2.95 -20.86
C ARG A 85 -1.48 3.15 -22.24
N ASP A 86 -0.91 2.55 -23.27
CA ASP A 86 -1.48 2.53 -24.61
C ASP A 86 -1.06 1.26 -25.34
N ILE A 87 -1.93 0.72 -26.19
CA ILE A 87 -1.68 -0.49 -26.98
C ILE A 87 -1.96 -0.15 -28.44
N ARG A 88 -0.97 -0.35 -29.32
CA ARG A 88 -1.10 0.01 -30.73
C ARG A 88 -0.41 -0.98 -31.66
N SER A 89 -0.89 -1.06 -32.90
CA SER A 89 -0.20 -1.74 -33.99
C SER A 89 -0.41 -1.03 -35.33
N SER A 90 0.54 -1.23 -36.24
CA SER A 90 0.47 -0.68 -37.59
C SER A 90 -0.65 -1.35 -38.39
N ALA A 91 -1.28 -0.59 -39.29
CA ALA A 91 -2.27 -1.15 -40.23
C ALA A 91 -1.64 -2.16 -41.20
N GLU A 92 -0.34 -2.00 -41.49
CA GLU A 92 0.40 -2.88 -42.41
C GLU A 92 0.75 -4.22 -41.76
N ASN A 93 0.94 -4.23 -40.43
CA ASN A 93 1.26 -5.43 -39.67
C ASN A 93 0.47 -5.46 -38.35
N PRO A 94 -0.81 -5.88 -38.39
CA PRO A 94 -1.68 -5.85 -37.20
C PRO A 94 -1.19 -6.74 -36.05
N SER A 95 -0.36 -7.76 -36.33
CA SER A 95 0.26 -8.65 -35.35
C SER A 95 1.48 -8.05 -34.64
N ASP A 96 2.05 -6.97 -35.16
CA ASP A 96 3.18 -6.26 -34.56
C ASP A 96 2.65 -5.24 -33.53
N VAL A 97 2.46 -5.72 -32.30
CA VAL A 97 1.81 -4.98 -31.22
C VAL A 97 2.87 -4.36 -30.31
N TRP A 98 2.76 -3.05 -30.12
CA TRP A 98 3.60 -2.24 -29.25
C TRP A 98 2.79 -1.64 -28.11
N VAL A 99 3.44 -1.49 -26.97
CA VAL A 99 2.84 -1.00 -25.73
C VAL A 99 3.59 0.24 -25.24
N TRP A 100 2.84 1.31 -24.96
CA TRP A 100 3.33 2.43 -24.17
C TRP A 100 3.26 2.03 -22.70
N ALA A 101 4.41 1.75 -22.11
CA ALA A 101 4.57 1.24 -20.76
C ALA A 101 5.00 2.37 -19.81
N GLN A 102 4.54 2.32 -18.56
CA GLN A 102 5.04 3.16 -17.48
C GLN A 102 5.71 2.29 -16.41
N TRP A 103 6.97 2.55 -16.12
CA TRP A 103 7.80 1.64 -15.35
C TRP A 103 7.55 1.72 -13.84
N TYR A 104 7.67 0.56 -13.21
CA TYR A 104 7.98 0.44 -11.78
C TYR A 104 9.46 0.11 -11.62
N TYR A 105 10.13 0.87 -10.77
CA TYR A 105 11.55 0.73 -10.48
C TYR A 105 11.76 -0.16 -9.26
N SER A 106 12.88 -0.89 -9.23
CA SER A 106 13.34 -1.49 -7.98
C SER A 106 13.89 -0.41 -7.03
N PRO A 107 13.94 -0.67 -5.71
CA PRO A 107 14.58 0.24 -4.77
C PRO A 107 16.02 0.61 -5.15
N ARG A 108 16.78 -0.34 -5.73
CA ARG A 108 18.16 -0.12 -6.17
C ARG A 108 18.25 0.84 -7.35
N ASP A 109 17.36 0.70 -8.34
CA ASP A 109 17.32 1.61 -9.49
C ASP A 109 16.99 3.05 -9.07
N VAL A 110 16.16 3.22 -8.04
CA VAL A 110 15.87 4.55 -7.46
C VAL A 110 17.06 5.08 -6.69
N ALA A 111 17.75 4.26 -5.90
CA ALA A 111 18.96 4.64 -5.18
C ALA A 111 20.09 5.08 -6.13
N ASP A 112 20.11 4.56 -7.36
CA ASP A 112 21.04 5.01 -8.38
C ASP A 112 20.81 6.46 -8.83
N VAL A 113 19.56 6.93 -8.79
CA VAL A 113 19.18 8.30 -9.14
C VAL A 113 19.14 9.24 -7.93
N ILE A 114 18.58 8.77 -6.80
CA ILE A 114 18.46 9.50 -5.54
C ILE A 114 19.46 8.88 -4.54
N LYS A 115 20.68 9.43 -4.46
CA LYS A 115 21.75 8.85 -3.62
C LYS A 115 21.46 8.85 -2.12
N SER A 116 20.51 9.65 -1.64
CA SER A 116 20.08 9.68 -0.23
C SER A 116 18.99 8.67 0.10
N PHE A 117 18.44 7.96 -0.91
CA PHE A 117 17.44 6.94 -0.71
C PHE A 117 18.10 5.64 -0.26
N ASP A 118 17.61 5.06 0.83
CA ASP A 118 18.08 3.78 1.34
C ASP A 118 17.24 2.64 0.74
N PRO A 119 17.80 1.81 -0.15
CA PRO A 119 17.07 0.70 -0.76
C PRO A 119 16.84 -0.47 0.21
N GLU A 120 17.63 -0.60 1.28
CA GLU A 120 17.53 -1.72 2.23
C GLU A 120 16.33 -1.56 3.19
N ALA A 121 15.78 -0.36 3.26
CA ALA A 121 14.55 -0.04 3.96
C ALA A 121 13.26 -0.49 3.25
N CYS A 122 13.37 -1.02 2.03
CA CYS A 122 12.24 -1.45 1.22
C CYS A 122 12.06 -2.97 1.27
N GLY A 123 10.81 -3.42 1.21
CA GLY A 123 10.54 -4.86 1.14
C GLY A 123 11.04 -5.46 -0.18
N ARG A 124 11.32 -6.77 -0.16
CA ARG A 124 11.80 -7.58 -1.29
C ARG A 124 10.94 -7.45 -2.55
N HIS A 125 9.62 -7.40 -2.37
CA HIS A 125 8.64 -7.26 -3.44
C HIS A 125 8.07 -5.84 -3.55
N GLU A 126 8.67 -4.87 -2.84
CA GLU A 126 8.33 -3.46 -2.98
C GLU A 126 8.89 -2.92 -4.31
N ARG A 127 8.05 -2.15 -4.98
CA ARG A 127 8.34 -1.51 -6.27
C ARG A 127 7.91 -0.06 -6.22
N ILE A 128 8.60 0.79 -6.96
CA ILE A 128 8.41 2.24 -6.90
C ILE A 128 7.86 2.72 -8.23
N PHE A 129 6.64 3.24 -8.22
CA PHE A 129 5.93 3.62 -9.45
C PHE A 129 6.50 4.91 -10.01
N SER A 130 7.01 4.91 -11.24
CA SER A 130 7.73 6.08 -11.79
C SER A 130 6.90 6.90 -12.78
N ASP A 131 7.32 8.14 -13.03
CA ASP A 131 6.92 8.98 -14.17
C ASP A 131 7.60 8.60 -15.50
N HIS A 132 8.38 7.52 -15.53
CA HIS A 132 9.14 7.11 -16.70
C HIS A 132 8.30 6.23 -17.63
N TYR A 133 8.21 6.65 -18.88
CA TYR A 133 7.51 5.93 -19.95
C TYR A 133 8.46 5.43 -21.01
N ASP A 134 8.12 4.28 -21.58
CA ASP A 134 8.89 3.63 -22.65
C ASP A 134 7.95 2.88 -23.61
N LEU A 135 8.43 2.61 -24.82
CA LEU A 135 7.81 1.72 -25.79
C LEU A 135 8.44 0.33 -25.70
N ILE A 136 7.60 -0.68 -25.47
CA ILE A 136 8.03 -2.08 -25.45
C ILE A 136 7.20 -2.89 -26.45
N HIS A 137 7.84 -3.88 -27.07
CA HIS A 137 7.12 -4.83 -27.92
C HIS A 137 6.34 -5.83 -27.07
N SER A 138 5.14 -6.22 -27.53
CA SER A 138 4.25 -7.13 -26.79
C SER A 138 4.88 -8.47 -26.43
N THR A 139 5.84 -8.98 -27.22
CA THR A 139 6.53 -10.25 -26.96
C THR A 139 7.48 -10.20 -25.77
N THR A 140 7.77 -9.01 -25.22
CA THR A 140 8.58 -8.87 -24.01
C THR A 140 7.75 -9.06 -22.73
N ILE A 141 6.42 -9.08 -22.86
CA ILE A 141 5.51 -9.23 -21.73
C ILE A 141 5.31 -10.72 -21.46
N ASP A 142 5.52 -11.11 -20.20
CA ASP A 142 5.38 -12.49 -19.74
C ASP A 142 3.97 -12.78 -19.21
N GLY A 143 3.30 -11.77 -18.65
CA GLY A 143 2.00 -11.96 -18.01
C GLY A 143 1.49 -10.75 -17.26
N ILE A 144 0.31 -10.90 -16.64
CA ILE A 144 -0.29 -9.89 -15.78
C ILE A 144 0.36 -9.97 -14.39
N ALA A 145 0.78 -8.83 -13.86
CA ALA A 145 1.24 -8.67 -12.50
C ALA A 145 0.10 -8.15 -11.60
N THR A 146 0.08 -8.57 -10.34
CA THR A 146 -0.77 -7.94 -9.31
C THR A 146 0.11 -7.08 -8.40
N ILE A 147 -0.07 -5.75 -8.48
CA ILE A 147 0.63 -4.78 -7.65
C ILE A 147 -0.37 -4.07 -6.74
N LYS A 148 -0.17 -4.12 -5.43
CA LYS A 148 -1.05 -3.44 -4.46
C LYS A 148 -0.45 -2.14 -3.95
N ARG A 149 -1.28 -1.11 -3.76
CA ARG A 149 -0.84 0.12 -3.09
C ARG A 149 -0.80 -0.10 -1.58
N TYR A 150 0.27 0.36 -0.95
CA TYR A 150 0.45 0.40 0.50
C TYR A 150 0.48 1.84 0.99
N SER A 151 -0.18 2.10 2.11
CA SER A 151 -0.20 3.35 2.85
C SER A 151 0.02 3.07 4.33
N ASP A 152 0.89 3.85 4.98
CA ASP A 152 1.14 3.72 6.41
C ASP A 152 -0.03 4.18 7.29
N GLU A 153 -0.92 5.00 6.74
CA GLU A 153 -2.01 5.68 7.45
C GLU A 153 -3.39 5.10 7.15
N ASP A 154 -3.51 4.21 6.16
CA ASP A 154 -4.79 3.63 5.76
C ASP A 154 -5.17 2.45 6.67
N VAL A 155 -6.27 2.65 7.40
CA VAL A 155 -6.81 1.64 8.32
C VAL A 155 -7.74 0.64 7.61
N GLU A 156 -8.18 0.92 6.39
CA GLU A 156 -9.08 0.06 5.60
C GLU A 156 -8.33 -0.67 4.46
N GLN A 157 -7.00 -0.74 4.56
CA GLN A 157 -6.16 -1.32 3.53
C GLN A 157 -6.37 -2.84 3.38
N GLY A 158 -6.57 -3.29 2.14
CA GLY A 158 -6.68 -4.70 1.82
C GLY A 158 -5.41 -5.50 2.15
N VAL A 159 -5.57 -6.81 2.34
CA VAL A 159 -4.45 -7.71 2.66
C VAL A 159 -3.39 -7.70 1.56
N ILE A 160 -2.13 -7.49 1.94
CA ILE A 160 -0.97 -7.64 1.06
C ILE A 160 -0.16 -8.82 1.57
N GLY A 161 -0.11 -9.88 0.76
CA GLY A 161 0.68 -11.08 1.04
C GLY A 161 2.18 -10.83 0.85
N LYS A 162 3.01 -11.73 1.39
CA LYS A 162 4.47 -11.61 1.23
C LYS A 162 4.91 -11.84 -0.21
N ASP A 163 4.25 -12.75 -0.92
CA ASP A 163 4.53 -13.07 -2.33
C ASP A 163 3.66 -12.23 -3.29
N THR A 164 3.44 -10.96 -2.96
CA THR A 164 2.65 -10.03 -3.77
C THR A 164 3.45 -8.76 -3.97
N TYR A 165 3.52 -8.27 -5.20
CA TYR A 165 4.15 -6.96 -5.44
C TYR A 165 3.31 -5.86 -4.80
N TRP A 166 4.00 -4.86 -4.30
CA TRP A 166 3.34 -3.71 -3.71
C TRP A 166 4.16 -2.45 -3.92
N CYS A 167 3.49 -1.31 -3.84
CA CYS A 167 4.13 0.00 -3.97
C CYS A 167 3.64 0.94 -2.88
N ARG A 168 4.57 1.71 -2.31
CA ARG A 168 4.29 2.79 -1.36
C ARG A 168 4.55 4.16 -1.96
N TYR A 169 5.59 4.26 -2.79
CA TYR A 169 6.10 5.51 -3.33
C TYR A 169 5.81 5.66 -4.83
N ASN A 170 5.58 6.91 -5.23
CA ASN A 170 5.71 7.39 -6.60
C ASN A 170 7.08 8.05 -6.75
N PHE A 171 7.77 7.82 -7.85
CA PHE A 171 9.07 8.36 -8.18
C PHE A 171 8.98 9.29 -9.37
N GLU A 172 9.19 10.58 -9.12
CA GLU A 172 9.38 11.57 -10.17
C GLU A 172 10.88 11.57 -10.52
N ARG A 173 11.24 10.87 -11.60
CA ARG A 173 12.63 10.59 -11.97
C ARG A 173 13.37 11.85 -12.37
N GLU A 174 12.71 12.77 -13.06
CA GLU A 174 13.33 14.02 -13.48
C GLU A 174 13.53 14.97 -12.30
N ALA A 175 12.53 15.10 -11.43
CA ALA A 175 12.62 15.91 -10.21
C ALA A 175 13.47 15.26 -9.11
N ARG A 176 13.73 13.96 -9.22
CA ARG A 176 14.45 13.13 -8.23
C ARG A 176 13.77 13.15 -6.86
N THR A 177 12.45 13.01 -6.86
CA THR A 177 11.64 13.05 -5.64
C THR A 177 10.75 11.84 -5.50
N LEU A 178 10.47 11.46 -4.25
CA LEU A 178 9.51 10.41 -3.90
C LEU A 178 8.27 11.03 -3.23
N ASP A 179 7.11 10.48 -3.57
CA ASP A 179 5.82 10.85 -2.97
C ASP A 179 5.01 9.61 -2.54
N PRO A 180 4.62 9.48 -1.25
CA PRO A 180 5.04 10.36 -0.16
C PRO A 180 6.56 10.29 0.03
N LYS A 181 7.12 11.31 0.69
CA LYS A 181 8.52 11.20 1.15
C LYS A 181 8.63 9.98 2.06
N PRO A 182 9.72 9.20 2.00
CA PRO A 182 9.96 8.11 2.95
C PRO A 182 9.72 8.61 4.37
N SER A 183 8.64 8.13 4.99
CA SER A 183 8.13 8.68 6.24
C SER A 183 8.59 7.81 7.39
N GLU A 184 9.15 8.47 8.38
CA GLU A 184 9.59 7.86 9.62
C GLU A 184 8.43 7.92 10.61
N THR A 185 7.57 6.90 10.62
CA THR A 185 6.42 6.88 11.55
C THR A 185 6.88 6.75 13.00
N CYS A 186 7.96 6.00 13.22
CA CYS A 186 8.60 5.84 14.53
C CYS A 186 9.66 6.92 14.79
N PHE A 187 9.80 7.36 16.05
CA PHE A 187 10.79 8.37 16.45
C PHE A 187 12.26 7.92 16.32
N CYS A 188 12.52 6.65 16.02
CA CYS A 188 13.86 6.16 15.73
C CYS A 188 14.34 6.50 14.33
N GLN A 189 13.50 7.13 13.50
CA GLN A 189 13.86 7.56 12.14
C GLN A 189 14.17 6.40 11.17
N HIS A 190 13.80 5.18 11.54
CA HIS A 190 13.91 4.03 10.64
C HIS A 190 12.52 3.77 10.03
N PRO A 191 12.44 3.62 8.70
CA PRO A 191 11.21 3.27 8.01
C PRO A 191 10.74 1.86 8.38
N TYR A 192 9.49 1.57 8.05
CA TYR A 192 8.95 0.23 8.18
C TYR A 192 9.56 -0.71 7.13
N ASP A 193 10.27 -1.74 7.60
CA ASP A 193 10.69 -2.89 6.82
C ASP A 193 9.74 -4.08 7.12
N PRO A 194 8.95 -4.54 6.13
CA PRO A 194 8.04 -5.65 6.32
C PRO A 194 8.69 -7.03 6.25
N ASP A 195 9.97 -7.14 5.89
CA ASP A 195 10.69 -8.42 5.75
C ASP A 195 11.57 -8.75 6.96
N ASP A 196 11.90 -7.78 7.81
CA ASP A 196 12.59 -8.02 9.08
C ASP A 196 11.69 -8.77 10.08
N ASP A 197 12.02 -10.05 10.34
CA ASP A 197 11.25 -10.92 11.23
C ASP A 197 11.36 -10.58 12.72
N THR A 198 12.26 -9.66 13.07
CA THR A 198 12.39 -9.09 14.41
C THR A 198 11.45 -7.91 14.62
N VAL A 199 10.98 -7.28 13.54
CA VAL A 199 10.17 -6.07 13.57
C VAL A 199 8.69 -6.38 13.85
N ALA A 200 8.19 -5.76 14.91
CA ALA A 200 6.78 -5.56 15.19
C ALA A 200 6.55 -4.08 15.46
N MET A 201 5.55 -3.48 14.82
CA MET A 201 5.14 -2.10 15.04
C MET A 201 3.71 -2.04 15.55
N HIS A 202 3.47 -1.19 16.55
CA HIS A 202 2.15 -0.92 17.12
C HIS A 202 1.59 0.36 16.50
N PHE A 203 0.38 0.27 15.95
CA PHE A 203 -0.29 1.33 15.22
C PHE A 203 -1.29 2.07 16.13
N CYS A 204 -1.23 3.40 16.10
CA CYS A 204 -2.18 4.25 16.80
C CYS A 204 -3.40 4.54 15.90
N PRO A 205 -4.62 4.09 16.28
CA PRO A 205 -5.83 4.27 15.46
C PRO A 205 -6.33 5.72 15.40
N ARG A 206 -5.92 6.60 16.32
CA ARG A 206 -6.46 7.96 16.40
C ARG A 206 -6.17 8.75 15.14
N LEU A 207 -7.18 9.48 14.66
CA LEU A 207 -7.17 10.21 13.38
C LEU A 207 -6.02 11.22 13.27
N SER A 208 -5.72 11.96 14.33
CA SER A 208 -4.60 12.92 14.38
C SER A 208 -3.20 12.28 14.51
N CYS A 209 -3.14 10.97 14.75
CA CYS A 209 -1.88 10.27 14.98
C CYS A 209 -1.51 9.37 13.81
N ARG A 210 -2.31 8.34 13.51
CA ARG A 210 -2.11 7.35 12.42
C ARG A 210 -0.65 6.93 12.18
N LYS A 211 0.10 6.73 13.26
CA LYS A 211 1.52 6.35 13.23
C LYS A 211 1.72 4.96 13.80
N ALA A 212 2.69 4.26 13.23
CA ALA A 212 3.20 3.01 13.75
C ALA A 212 4.53 3.24 14.46
N TYR A 213 4.75 2.54 15.57
CA TYR A 213 5.98 2.63 16.34
C TYR A 213 6.57 1.25 16.57
N HIS A 214 7.89 1.10 16.38
CA HIS A 214 8.59 -0.14 16.69
C HIS A 214 8.38 -0.51 18.16
N GLN A 215 8.00 -1.78 18.39
CA GLN A 215 7.81 -2.33 19.73
C GLN A 215 9.08 -2.16 20.57
N SER A 216 10.26 -2.44 20.00
CA SER A 216 11.55 -2.28 20.66
C SER A 216 11.81 -0.83 21.09
N CYS A 217 11.48 0.14 20.24
CA CYS A 217 11.61 1.57 20.53
C CYS A 217 10.67 2.01 21.66
N LEU A 218 9.39 1.62 21.61
CA LEU A 218 8.43 1.92 22.68
C LEU A 218 8.87 1.32 24.02
N VAL A 219 9.38 0.10 24.00
CA VAL A 219 9.90 -0.58 25.19
C VAL A 219 11.12 0.14 25.77
N LYS A 220 12.08 0.51 24.91
CA LYS A 220 13.33 1.19 25.29
C LYS A 220 13.05 2.57 25.90
N GLU A 221 12.17 3.34 25.27
CA GLU A 221 11.79 4.68 25.72
C GLU A 221 10.69 4.68 26.80
N LYS A 222 10.39 3.51 27.38
CA LYS A 222 9.46 3.33 28.51
C LYS A 222 8.02 3.78 28.24
N PHE A 223 7.55 3.69 26.99
CA PHE A 223 6.13 3.81 26.62
C PHE A 223 5.37 2.51 26.89
N LYS A 224 5.47 2.03 28.12
CA LYS A 224 4.75 0.87 28.64
C LYS A 224 3.71 1.33 29.64
N GLU A 225 2.63 0.58 29.76
CA GLU A 225 1.70 0.72 30.87
C GLU A 225 1.60 -0.56 31.69
N GLN A 226 1.05 -0.44 32.90
CA GLN A 226 0.73 -1.61 33.70
C GLN A 226 -0.45 -2.35 33.06
N VAL A 227 -0.37 -3.68 33.03
CA VAL A 227 -1.46 -4.50 32.51
C VAL A 227 -2.60 -4.48 33.52
N THR A 228 -3.68 -3.79 33.19
CA THR A 228 -4.90 -3.77 33.99
C THR A 228 -6.01 -4.57 33.30
N PRO A 229 -6.99 -5.12 34.04
CA PRO A 229 -8.10 -5.87 33.46
C PRO A 229 -8.94 -5.06 32.46
N ASP A 230 -8.99 -3.73 32.58
CA ASP A 230 -9.73 -2.82 31.71
C ASP A 230 -8.97 -2.46 30.41
N ARG A 231 -7.68 -2.79 30.28
CA ARG A 231 -6.89 -2.44 29.08
C ARG A 231 -7.52 -2.92 27.77
N PRO A 232 -8.01 -4.17 27.63
CA PRO A 232 -8.68 -4.62 26.42
C PRO A 232 -9.89 -3.74 26.05
N LEU A 233 -10.63 -3.28 27.06
CA LEU A 233 -11.74 -2.35 26.84
C LEU A 233 -11.23 -0.98 26.37
N ARG A 234 -10.15 -0.45 26.96
CA ARG A 234 -9.57 0.82 26.50
C ARG A 234 -9.04 0.76 25.06
N LEU A 235 -8.51 -0.39 24.62
CA LEU A 235 -8.17 -0.63 23.22
C LEU A 235 -9.43 -0.59 22.34
N LEU A 236 -10.49 -1.31 22.75
CA LEU A 236 -11.78 -1.28 22.08
C LEU A 236 -12.37 0.14 22.02
N LEU A 237 -12.16 0.99 23.03
CA LEU A 237 -12.69 2.37 23.06
C LEU A 237 -11.81 3.39 22.33
N SER A 238 -10.80 2.95 21.58
CA SER A 238 -9.97 3.80 20.73
C SER A 238 -10.43 3.69 19.26
N PRO A 239 -11.37 4.55 18.82
CA PRO A 239 -11.93 4.49 17.47
C PRO A 239 -10.89 4.82 16.39
N PRO A 240 -10.96 4.19 15.20
CA PRO A 240 -10.08 4.47 14.07
C PRO A 240 -10.40 5.77 13.31
N ASP A 241 -11.58 6.33 13.53
CA ASP A 241 -12.16 7.47 12.82
C ASP A 241 -12.30 8.73 13.69
N SER A 242 -11.90 8.67 14.97
CA SER A 242 -12.00 9.78 15.92
C SER A 242 -10.77 9.88 16.82
N ASP A 243 -10.45 11.09 17.26
CA ASP A 243 -9.43 11.34 18.29
C ASP A 243 -9.96 11.17 19.73
N GLU A 244 -11.27 11.31 19.90
CA GLU A 244 -11.96 11.13 21.16
C GLU A 244 -12.33 9.66 21.38
N PRO A 245 -12.26 9.15 22.62
CA PRO A 245 -12.74 7.82 22.96
C PRO A 245 -14.21 7.63 22.57
N PHE A 246 -14.57 6.40 22.22
CA PHE A 246 -15.97 6.08 21.95
C PHE A 246 -16.81 6.27 23.23
N VAL A 247 -17.91 7.02 23.13
CA VAL A 247 -18.87 7.25 24.21
C VAL A 247 -20.20 6.63 23.82
N LEU A 248 -20.79 5.83 24.71
CA LEU A 248 -22.10 5.24 24.49
C LEU A 248 -23.16 6.33 24.27
N PRO A 249 -24.06 6.18 23.28
CA PRO A 249 -25.20 7.06 23.15
C PRO A 249 -26.10 6.94 24.37
N VAL A 250 -26.28 8.02 25.13
CA VAL A 250 -27.23 8.06 26.25
C VAL A 250 -28.65 7.93 25.71
N ARG A 251 -29.27 6.75 25.85
CA ARG A 251 -30.69 6.54 25.53
C ARG A 251 -31.56 7.29 26.53
N ARG A 252 -31.88 8.55 26.25
CA ARG A 252 -32.92 9.29 26.98
C ARG A 252 -34.30 8.69 26.65
N SER A 253 -34.79 7.80 27.51
CA SER A 253 -36.20 7.39 27.48
C SER A 253 -37.08 8.63 27.75
N SER A 254 -37.85 9.06 26.74
CA SER A 254 -38.78 10.18 26.87
C SER A 254 -40.01 9.87 27.74
N ARG A 255 -40.14 8.64 28.29
CA ARG A 255 -41.36 8.17 28.97
C ARG A 255 -41.17 7.56 30.36
N SER A 256 -39.98 7.59 30.97
CA SER A 256 -39.79 7.11 32.35
C SER A 256 -38.98 8.10 33.19
N LYS A 257 -39.59 8.62 34.26
CA LYS A 257 -38.90 9.38 35.33
C LYS A 257 -38.06 8.48 36.26
N LYS A 258 -37.96 7.18 35.99
CA LYS A 258 -37.07 6.26 36.70
C LYS A 258 -35.83 6.05 35.84
N ALA A 259 -34.70 6.60 36.28
CA ALA A 259 -33.38 6.28 35.75
C ALA A 259 -33.17 4.77 35.90
N HIS A 260 -33.15 4.05 34.79
CA HIS A 260 -32.55 2.72 34.79
C HIS A 260 -31.04 2.91 35.05
N PRO A 261 -30.40 2.03 35.83
CA PRO A 261 -28.95 2.08 35.98
C PRO A 261 -28.33 2.03 34.58
N GLU A 262 -27.42 2.96 34.28
CA GLU A 262 -26.62 2.92 33.07
C GLU A 262 -25.89 1.56 33.06
N ARG A 263 -26.23 0.70 32.09
CA ARG A 263 -25.54 -0.58 31.90
C ARG A 263 -24.08 -0.27 31.58
N THR A 264 -23.17 -1.03 32.19
CA THR A 264 -21.75 -0.93 31.85
C THR A 264 -21.51 -1.38 30.40
N ILE A 265 -20.41 -0.93 29.78
CA ILE A 265 -20.10 -1.35 28.39
C ILE A 265 -19.92 -2.87 28.36
N GLU A 266 -19.33 -3.44 29.40
CA GLU A 266 -19.10 -4.86 29.59
C GLU A 266 -20.40 -5.66 29.55
N GLU A 267 -21.43 -5.24 30.29
CA GLU A 267 -22.77 -5.85 30.25
C GLU A 267 -23.40 -5.80 28.86
N LEU A 268 -23.14 -4.74 28.09
CA LEU A 268 -23.65 -4.62 26.71
C LEU A 268 -22.92 -5.57 25.75
N LEU A 269 -21.62 -5.80 25.98
CA LEU A 269 -20.81 -6.69 25.15
C LEU A 269 -21.13 -8.18 25.36
N GLU A 270 -21.73 -8.58 26.49
CA GLU A 270 -22.13 -9.98 26.75
C GLU A 270 -23.14 -10.52 25.73
N GLY A 271 -23.88 -9.64 25.05
CA GLY A 271 -24.82 -10.03 23.99
C GLY A 271 -24.20 -10.19 22.61
N PHE A 272 -22.90 -9.91 22.44
CA PHE A 272 -22.23 -9.88 21.14
C PHE A 272 -21.42 -11.17 20.90
N PRO A 273 -21.11 -11.52 19.63
CA PRO A 273 -20.26 -12.66 19.33
C PRO A 273 -18.88 -12.51 20.00
N ASP A 274 -18.50 -13.50 20.82
CA ASP A 274 -17.24 -13.51 21.58
C ASP A 274 -16.01 -13.26 20.69
N GLU A 275 -16.01 -13.84 19.49
CA GLU A 275 -14.91 -13.72 18.54
C GLU A 275 -14.77 -12.29 18.01
N LEU A 276 -15.89 -11.61 17.70
CA LEU A 276 -15.90 -10.21 17.27
C LEU A 276 -15.36 -9.30 18.37
N VAL A 277 -15.87 -9.46 19.59
CA VAL A 277 -15.43 -8.67 20.75
C VAL A 277 -13.95 -8.91 21.04
N ARG A 278 -13.49 -10.16 20.92
CA ARG A 278 -12.08 -10.52 21.08
C ARG A 278 -11.17 -9.86 20.04
N VAL A 279 -11.60 -9.78 18.78
CA VAL A 279 -10.87 -9.07 17.71
C VAL A 279 -10.85 -7.57 17.97
N ALA A 280 -12.00 -6.97 18.30
CA ALA A 280 -12.11 -5.53 18.52
C ALA A 280 -11.26 -5.02 19.70
N LYS A 281 -11.01 -5.90 20.69
CA LYS A 281 -10.12 -5.69 21.84
C LYS A 281 -8.63 -5.92 21.56
N GLN A 282 -8.24 -6.35 20.35
CA GLN A 282 -6.83 -6.53 20.00
C GLN A 282 -6.10 -5.17 19.86
N PRO A 283 -4.78 -5.13 20.14
CA PRO A 283 -3.91 -4.08 19.64
C PRO A 283 -3.79 -4.16 18.11
N MET A 284 -3.47 -3.03 17.48
CA MET A 284 -3.23 -2.95 16.04
C MET A 284 -1.74 -3.07 15.78
N VAL A 285 -1.31 -4.15 15.12
CA VAL A 285 0.10 -4.52 14.96
C VAL A 285 0.40 -4.90 13.51
N LYS A 286 1.55 -4.45 13.00
CA LYS A 286 2.12 -4.85 11.71
C LYS A 286 3.60 -5.23 11.83
N GLY A 287 4.18 -5.84 10.79
CA GLY A 287 5.58 -6.30 10.74
C GLY A 287 5.75 -7.81 10.71
N ALA A 288 6.89 -8.26 10.17
CA ALA A 288 7.12 -9.68 9.85
C ALA A 288 7.19 -10.59 11.07
N LYS A 289 7.41 -10.05 12.28
CA LYS A 289 7.24 -10.80 13.53
C LYS A 289 5.83 -11.35 13.71
N TYR A 290 4.83 -10.69 13.12
CA TYR A 290 3.46 -11.17 13.01
C TYR A 290 3.20 -11.84 11.65
N GLN A 291 3.58 -13.11 11.53
CA GLN A 291 3.61 -13.82 10.24
C GLN A 291 2.25 -13.89 9.51
N GLN A 292 1.14 -13.93 10.25
CA GLN A 292 -0.21 -14.03 9.68
C GLN A 292 -0.72 -12.68 9.13
N GLY A 293 -0.08 -11.56 9.49
CA GLY A 293 -0.50 -10.22 9.10
C GLY A 293 -0.01 -9.75 7.73
N GLY A 294 0.84 -10.54 7.05
CA GLY A 294 1.46 -10.10 5.79
C GLY A 294 2.21 -8.77 5.96
N ILE A 295 2.10 -7.88 4.97
CA ILE A 295 2.75 -6.56 4.99
C ILE A 295 1.96 -5.55 5.86
N VAL A 296 0.64 -5.69 5.94
CA VAL A 296 -0.27 -4.67 6.51
C VAL A 296 -0.55 -4.89 8.00
N GLY A 297 -0.40 -6.11 8.49
CA GLY A 297 -0.75 -6.46 9.85
C GLY A 297 -2.23 -6.76 10.04
N ASN A 298 -2.74 -6.58 11.25
CA ASN A 298 -4.15 -6.83 11.59
C ASN A 298 -5.05 -5.56 11.60
N ILE A 299 -4.51 -4.42 11.17
CA ILE A 299 -5.11 -3.08 11.37
C ILE A 299 -6.56 -3.04 10.88
N THR A 300 -6.80 -3.45 9.64
CA THR A 300 -8.13 -3.40 9.00
C THR A 300 -9.16 -4.29 9.67
N TRP A 301 -8.78 -5.50 10.05
CA TRP A 301 -9.72 -6.39 10.75
C TRP A 301 -10.10 -5.87 12.14
N VAL A 302 -9.14 -5.30 12.86
CA VAL A 302 -9.42 -4.69 14.17
C VAL A 302 -10.25 -3.42 14.02
N SER A 303 -9.93 -2.55 13.05
CA SER A 303 -10.73 -1.35 12.75
C SER A 303 -12.17 -1.71 12.42
N ARG A 304 -12.37 -2.68 11.53
CA ARG A 304 -13.70 -3.15 11.14
C ARG A 304 -14.45 -3.77 12.31
N ALA A 305 -13.79 -4.58 13.13
CA ALA A 305 -14.40 -5.16 14.32
C ALA A 305 -14.87 -4.08 15.31
N ARG A 306 -14.06 -3.04 15.53
CA ARG A 306 -14.44 -1.91 16.39
C ARG A 306 -15.65 -1.15 15.84
N GLN A 307 -15.67 -0.86 14.55
CA GLN A 307 -16.83 -0.23 13.88
C GLN A 307 -18.11 -1.04 14.09
N LEU A 308 -18.08 -2.35 13.83
CA LEU A 308 -19.25 -3.22 14.03
C LEU A 308 -19.73 -3.25 15.49
N VAL A 309 -18.80 -3.26 16.45
CA VAL A 309 -19.14 -3.18 17.88
C VAL A 309 -19.79 -1.83 18.20
N TYR A 310 -19.27 -0.72 17.68
CA TYR A 310 -19.86 0.61 17.91
C TYR A 310 -21.24 0.75 17.28
N ASP A 311 -21.43 0.27 16.06
CA ASP A 311 -22.72 0.26 15.36
C ASP A 311 -23.75 -0.53 16.16
N ALA A 312 -23.37 -1.69 16.68
CA ALA A 312 -24.20 -2.52 17.54
C ALA A 312 -24.56 -1.83 18.86
N LEU A 313 -23.60 -1.16 19.51
CA LEU A 313 -23.83 -0.35 20.73
C LEU A 313 -24.74 0.86 20.47
N CYS A 314 -24.70 1.41 19.25
CA CYS A 314 -25.61 2.46 18.79
C CYS A 314 -27.01 1.94 18.40
N GLY A 315 -27.18 0.63 18.32
CA GLY A 315 -28.47 -0.04 18.06
C GLY A 315 -28.72 -0.44 16.60
N LEU A 316 -27.70 -0.42 15.74
CA LEU A 316 -27.80 -0.88 14.34
C LEU A 316 -27.77 -2.42 14.22
N GLY A 317 -27.38 -3.14 15.28
CA GLY A 317 -27.22 -4.59 15.28
C GLY A 317 -25.91 -5.04 14.62
N ILE A 318 -25.63 -6.35 14.69
CA ILE A 318 -24.48 -6.98 14.04
C ILE A 318 -25.03 -7.81 12.87
N PRO A 319 -24.56 -7.62 11.63
CA PRO A 319 -24.97 -8.43 10.49
C PRO A 319 -24.62 -9.92 10.69
N ASP A 320 -25.45 -10.84 10.19
CA ASP A 320 -25.21 -12.30 10.34
C ASP A 320 -23.94 -12.77 9.60
N ASP A 321 -23.60 -12.09 8.50
CA ASP A 321 -22.47 -12.34 7.60
C ASP A 321 -21.20 -11.55 7.97
N TRP A 322 -21.13 -10.98 9.18
CA TRP A 322 -20.01 -10.12 9.60
C TRP A 322 -18.62 -10.77 9.43
N LYS A 323 -18.55 -12.10 9.50
CA LYS A 323 -17.32 -12.90 9.32
C LYS A 323 -16.73 -12.81 7.92
N ASP A 324 -17.53 -12.48 6.90
CA ASP A 324 -17.04 -12.32 5.53
C ASP A 324 -16.14 -11.09 5.40
N SER A 325 -16.29 -10.11 6.30
CA SER A 325 -15.49 -8.89 6.34
C SER A 325 -14.28 -8.97 7.29
N ILE A 326 -14.18 -10.00 8.13
CA ILE A 326 -13.15 -10.11 9.18
C ILE A 326 -12.56 -11.52 9.20
N ASP A 327 -11.30 -11.64 8.79
CA ASP A 327 -10.52 -12.86 9.00
C ASP A 327 -10.05 -12.92 10.46
N CYS A 328 -10.89 -13.48 11.33
CA CYS A 328 -10.62 -13.56 12.76
C CYS A 328 -9.30 -14.29 13.08
N SER A 329 -8.90 -15.25 12.24
CA SER A 329 -7.66 -15.99 12.43
C SER A 329 -6.43 -15.09 12.27
N LYS A 330 -6.47 -14.16 11.32
CA LYS A 330 -5.42 -13.15 11.06
C LYS A 330 -5.64 -11.82 11.80
N ALA A 331 -6.76 -11.67 12.49
CA ALA A 331 -7.00 -10.47 13.29
C ALA A 331 -6.37 -10.57 14.69
N ILE A 332 -6.26 -11.79 15.22
CA ILE A 332 -5.71 -12.06 16.56
C ILE A 332 -4.20 -12.26 16.49
N VAL A 333 -3.47 -11.33 17.11
CA VAL A 333 -2.01 -11.29 17.04
C VAL A 333 -1.42 -12.45 17.86
N LYS A 334 -0.54 -13.21 17.22
CA LYS A 334 0.26 -14.28 17.85
C LYS A 334 1.70 -14.17 17.36
N PHE A 335 2.62 -13.81 18.26
CA PHE A 335 4.04 -13.80 17.92
C PHE A 335 4.64 -15.20 17.93
N LYS A 336 5.61 -15.43 17.03
CA LYS A 336 6.31 -16.72 16.85
C LYS A 336 6.89 -17.27 18.16
N ASP A 337 7.41 -16.37 19.00
CA ASP A 337 8.13 -16.73 20.23
C ASP A 337 7.21 -16.96 21.45
N ARG A 338 5.88 -16.95 21.28
CA ARG A 338 4.87 -16.94 22.37
C ARG A 338 5.07 -15.84 23.43
N ASN A 339 5.89 -14.82 23.13
CA ASN A 339 6.03 -13.65 23.98
C ASN A 339 4.70 -12.91 24.08
N VAL A 340 4.27 -12.63 25.31
CA VAL A 340 3.09 -11.80 25.58
C VAL A 340 3.29 -10.44 24.92
N ILE A 341 2.28 -9.98 24.18
CA ILE A 341 2.30 -8.66 23.57
C ILE A 341 2.41 -7.65 24.71
N PRO A 342 3.47 -6.83 24.75
CA PRO A 342 3.64 -5.87 25.83
C PRO A 342 2.49 -4.86 25.83
N ALA A 343 2.07 -4.41 27.02
CA ALA A 343 1.11 -3.32 27.13
C ALA A 343 1.83 -1.99 26.84
N LEU A 344 1.54 -1.42 25.68
CA LEU A 344 2.18 -0.20 25.19
C LEU A 344 1.18 0.95 25.10
N ILE A 345 1.71 2.16 25.08
CA ILE A 345 0.97 3.40 24.90
C ILE A 345 1.59 4.24 23.80
N CYS A 346 0.75 4.99 23.08
CA CYS A 346 1.19 5.88 22.03
C CYS A 346 1.99 7.07 22.61
N PRO A 347 3.18 7.38 22.05
CA PRO A 347 3.94 8.56 22.47
C PRO A 347 3.21 9.89 22.29
N GLN A 348 2.35 10.00 21.27
CA GLN A 348 1.67 11.24 20.90
C GLN A 348 0.37 11.45 21.69
N CYS A 349 -0.53 10.47 21.70
CA CYS A 349 -1.85 10.62 22.34
C CYS A 349 -1.96 9.99 23.73
N ARG A 350 -0.93 9.25 24.19
CA ARG A 350 -0.91 8.48 25.44
C ARG A 350 -1.99 7.39 25.57
N GLY A 351 -2.77 7.15 24.53
CA GLY A 351 -3.75 6.05 24.48
C GLY A 351 -3.07 4.68 24.35
N PRO A 352 -3.77 3.59 24.70
CA PRO A 352 -3.25 2.24 24.55
C PRO A 352 -3.09 1.89 23.06
N ILE A 353 -1.96 1.28 22.70
CA ILE A 353 -1.70 0.72 21.36
C ILE A 353 -1.23 -0.71 21.45
#